data_AF-A0A848X312-F1
#
_entry.id   AF-A0A848X312-F1
#
_cell.length_a   1.000
_cell.length_b   1.000
_cell.length_c   1.000
_cell.angle_alpha   90.00
_cell.angle_beta   90.00
_cell.angle_gamma   90.00
#
_symmetry.space_group_name_H-M   'P 1'
#
loop_
_entity.id
_entity.type
_entity.pdbx_description
1 polymer ?
#
loop_
_entity_poly.entity_id
_entity_poly.type
_entity_poly.pdbx_seq_one_letter_code
_entity_poly.pdbx_strand_id
1 'polypeptide(L)'
;MALTSIDFAQEIRRRGAVGVHSVTFRDNRSTLWSLTQGGAVLNVHRAYRNAPPDVLDAFVVLVTQGGVRSAASRRAADHVREWPPVLEAMKETRRRHAQGSRVLGRPRACCGTKAQQAYVRALFRYFNETRFAGSLPDDIPLRLSRRMKSALGHMRPAGDGNAGRFVAEIALNIDLLLPGNAAERIDTLLHEMAHAADYLESGHRGHGSSWRRWAQIVGCRPTTLYDRPVRFRKDRRAIVERVPPLPEPLQAL
;
A
#
# COMPACT_ATOMS: atom_id res chain seq x y z
N MET A 1 -24.04 17.08 18.54
CA MET A 1 -24.56 15.75 18.17
C MET A 1 -23.70 15.21 17.04
N ALA A 2 -23.29 13.95 17.06
CA ALA A 2 -22.44 13.38 16.02
C ALA A 2 -23.27 13.05 14.77
N LEU A 3 -22.92 13.65 13.63
CA LEU A 3 -23.58 13.44 12.35
C LEU A 3 -23.45 11.98 11.90
N THR A 4 -24.56 11.37 11.48
CA THR A 4 -24.50 10.13 10.70
C THR A 4 -24.05 10.41 9.27
N SER A 5 -23.76 9.35 8.51
CA SER A 5 -23.45 9.48 7.07
C SER A 5 -24.57 10.17 6.29
N ILE A 6 -25.82 9.94 6.70
CA ILE A 6 -27.01 10.52 6.07
C ILE A 6 -27.10 12.00 6.45
N ASP A 7 -26.97 12.33 7.74
CA ASP A 7 -27.06 13.72 8.22
C ASP A 7 -25.96 14.59 7.62
N PHE A 8 -24.73 14.08 7.56
CA PHE A 8 -23.62 14.81 6.95
C PHE A 8 -23.89 15.10 5.46
N ALA A 9 -24.36 14.10 4.71
CA ALA A 9 -24.69 14.28 3.29
C ALA A 9 -25.83 15.28 3.10
N GLN A 10 -26.87 15.23 3.94
CA GLN A 10 -27.98 16.18 3.90
C GLN A 10 -27.53 17.60 4.26
N GLU A 11 -26.66 17.75 5.25
CA GLU A 11 -26.15 19.05 5.70
C GLU A 11 -25.32 19.74 4.62
N ILE A 12 -24.35 19.05 4.01
CA ILE A 12 -23.54 19.64 2.93
C ILE A 12 -24.38 19.90 1.67
N ARG A 13 -25.40 19.07 1.38
CA ARG A 13 -26.33 19.30 0.28
C ARG A 13 -27.15 20.56 0.49
N ARG A 14 -27.70 20.76 1.70
CA ARG A 14 -28.44 21.99 2.05
C ARG A 14 -27.60 23.24 1.89
N ARG A 15 -26.28 23.12 2.05
CA ARG A 15 -25.30 24.19 1.88
C ARG A 15 -24.78 24.38 0.45
N GLY A 16 -25.20 23.54 -0.52
CA GLY A 16 -24.89 23.71 -1.95
C GLY A 16 -24.15 22.55 -2.61
N ALA A 17 -23.77 21.50 -1.88
CA ALA A 17 -23.05 20.35 -2.43
C ALA A 17 -23.99 19.32 -3.12
N VAL A 18 -24.79 19.78 -4.09
CA VAL A 18 -25.87 18.98 -4.72
C VAL A 18 -25.39 17.74 -5.47
N GLY A 19 -24.13 17.70 -5.91
CA GLY A 19 -23.54 16.56 -6.63
C GLY A 19 -23.21 15.35 -5.75
N VAL A 20 -23.16 15.50 -4.42
CA VAL A 20 -22.86 14.39 -3.50
C VAL A 20 -24.15 13.70 -3.08
N HIS A 21 -24.24 12.42 -3.43
CA HIS A 21 -25.39 11.57 -3.14
C HIS A 21 -25.20 10.79 -1.85
N SER A 22 -23.96 10.47 -1.48
CA SER A 22 -23.67 9.74 -0.24
C SER A 22 -22.33 10.12 0.37
N VAL A 23 -22.28 10.03 1.69
CA VAL A 23 -21.07 10.25 2.49
C VAL A 23 -20.74 8.96 3.24
N THR A 24 -19.47 8.53 3.17
CA THR A 24 -18.99 7.36 3.91
C THR A 24 -17.90 7.75 4.89
N PHE A 25 -18.12 7.49 6.18
CA PHE A 25 -17.09 7.66 7.19
C PHE A 25 -16.09 6.50 7.19
N ARG A 26 -14.80 6.82 7.31
CA ARG A 26 -13.69 5.86 7.33
C ARG A 26 -12.70 6.19 8.44
N ASP A 27 -12.15 5.17 9.10
CA ASP A 27 -11.04 5.31 10.04
C ASP A 27 -9.70 5.19 9.29
N ASN A 28 -9.41 6.20 8.46
CA ASN A 28 -8.24 6.23 7.58
C ASN A 28 -7.03 6.88 8.26
N ARG A 29 -5.87 6.21 8.22
CA ARG A 29 -4.61 6.74 8.81
C ARG A 29 -3.86 7.80 7.98
N SER A 30 -4.20 7.93 6.69
CA SER A 30 -3.43 8.71 5.70
C SER A 30 -4.28 9.57 4.78
N THR A 31 -5.58 9.33 4.71
CA THR A 31 -6.49 10.01 3.77
C THR A 31 -7.65 10.58 4.55
N LEU A 32 -7.67 11.91 4.68
CA LEU A 32 -8.71 12.63 5.40
C LEU A 32 -10.06 12.58 4.70
N TRP A 33 -10.04 12.73 3.39
CA TRP A 33 -11.22 12.64 2.56
C TRP A 33 -10.85 12.28 1.12
N SER A 34 -11.82 11.77 0.36
CA SER A 34 -11.68 11.57 -1.08
C SER A 34 -13.04 11.63 -1.77
N LEU A 35 -13.03 12.06 -3.03
CA LEU A 35 -14.19 12.05 -3.92
C LEU A 35 -14.05 10.91 -4.92
N THR A 36 -15.14 10.20 -5.19
CA THR A 36 -15.17 9.25 -6.31
C THR A 36 -15.12 9.98 -7.65
N GLN A 37 -14.77 9.25 -8.71
CA GLN A 37 -14.93 9.75 -10.07
C GLN A 37 -16.39 10.19 -10.29
N GLY A 38 -16.59 11.42 -10.78
CA GLY A 38 -17.91 12.04 -10.90
C GLY A 38 -18.45 12.71 -9.64
N GLY A 39 -17.74 12.70 -8.51
CA GLY A 39 -18.09 13.47 -7.31
C GLY A 39 -19.30 12.97 -6.50
N ALA A 40 -19.94 11.87 -6.92
CA ALA A 40 -21.18 11.38 -6.30
C ALA A 40 -21.01 10.84 -4.86
N VAL A 41 -19.83 10.36 -4.49
CA VAL A 41 -19.55 9.81 -3.16
C VAL A 41 -18.36 10.53 -2.54
N LEU A 42 -18.59 11.07 -1.33
CA LEU A 42 -17.56 11.67 -0.50
C LEU A 42 -17.18 10.70 0.63
N ASN A 43 -15.94 10.21 0.62
CA ASN A 43 -15.39 9.47 1.74
C ASN A 43 -14.72 10.47 2.69
N VAL A 44 -15.00 10.36 3.99
CA VAL A 44 -14.55 11.33 4.99
C VAL A 44 -14.01 10.60 6.22
N HIS A 45 -12.99 11.13 6.87
CA HIS A 45 -12.49 10.57 8.12
C HIS A 45 -13.60 10.61 9.19
N ARG A 46 -13.71 9.56 10.00
CA ARG A 46 -14.77 9.47 11.03
C ARG A 46 -14.78 10.63 12.02
N ALA A 47 -13.63 11.26 12.26
CA ALA A 47 -13.51 12.42 13.14
C ALA A 47 -14.44 13.59 12.75
N TYR A 48 -14.76 13.75 11.47
CA TYR A 48 -15.65 14.82 10.98
C TYR A 48 -17.12 14.62 11.32
N ARG A 49 -17.50 13.56 12.03
CA ARG A 49 -18.85 13.40 12.57
C ARG A 49 -19.26 14.57 13.47
N ASN A 50 -18.31 15.23 14.12
CA ASN A 50 -18.57 16.40 14.96
C ASN A 50 -18.09 17.70 14.30
N ALA A 51 -18.02 17.74 12.97
CA ALA A 51 -17.53 18.91 12.24
C ALA A 51 -18.44 20.12 12.51
N PRO A 52 -17.87 21.28 12.88
CA PRO A 52 -18.62 22.52 12.98
C PRO A 52 -19.05 23.04 11.60
N PRO A 53 -20.02 23.97 11.53
CA PRO A 53 -20.56 24.52 10.29
C PRO A 53 -19.51 24.99 9.27
N ASP A 54 -18.47 25.69 9.72
CA ASP A 54 -17.39 26.21 8.89
C ASP A 54 -16.55 25.09 8.22
N VAL A 55 -16.34 23.97 8.92
CA VAL A 55 -15.70 22.78 8.34
C VAL A 55 -16.61 22.11 7.31
N LEU A 56 -17.93 22.10 7.54
CA LEU A 56 -18.91 21.61 6.57
C LEU A 56 -18.93 22.49 5.31
N ASP A 57 -18.86 23.81 5.46
CA ASP A 57 -18.78 24.76 4.34
C ASP A 57 -17.50 24.56 3.53
N ALA A 58 -16.38 24.28 4.19
CA ALA A 58 -15.15 23.91 3.50
C ALA A 58 -15.33 22.62 2.67
N PHE A 59 -16.04 21.61 3.18
CA PHE A 59 -16.38 20.42 2.37
C PHE A 59 -17.27 20.75 1.17
N VAL A 60 -18.21 21.70 1.30
CA VAL A 60 -19.05 22.14 0.18
C VAL A 60 -18.20 22.73 -0.94
N VAL A 61 -17.23 23.59 -0.61
CA VAL A 61 -16.30 24.17 -1.59
C VAL A 61 -15.51 23.06 -2.30
N LEU A 62 -14.97 22.10 -1.54
CA LEU A 62 -14.18 21.00 -2.08
C LEU A 62 -14.98 20.10 -3.01
N VAL A 63 -16.21 19.78 -2.63
CA VAL A 63 -17.12 18.94 -3.43
C VAL A 63 -17.51 19.65 -4.71
N THR A 64 -17.96 20.91 -4.61
CA THR A 64 -18.48 21.69 -5.75
C THR A 64 -17.41 21.89 -6.83
N GLN A 65 -16.15 22.03 -6.42
CA GLN A 65 -15.03 22.17 -7.36
C GLN A 65 -14.43 20.84 -7.81
N GLY A 66 -14.96 19.70 -7.37
CA GLY A 66 -14.44 18.38 -7.72
C GLY A 66 -13.01 18.15 -7.22
N GLY A 67 -12.70 18.66 -6.02
CA GLY A 67 -11.40 18.57 -5.36
C GLY A 67 -10.65 19.89 -5.25
N VAL A 68 -9.34 19.82 -5.03
CA VAL A 68 -8.46 21.00 -4.90
C VAL A 68 -8.05 21.48 -6.30
N ARG A 69 -8.80 22.42 -6.85
CA ARG A 69 -8.61 22.95 -8.23
C ARG A 69 -8.42 24.46 -8.31
N SER A 70 -8.72 25.19 -7.23
CA SER A 70 -8.56 26.64 -7.12
C SER A 70 -7.96 27.05 -5.78
N ALA A 71 -7.58 28.33 -5.65
CA ALA A 71 -7.15 28.91 -4.39
C ALA A 71 -8.21 28.78 -3.27
N ALA A 72 -9.50 28.91 -3.61
CA ALA A 72 -10.59 28.75 -2.65
C ALA A 72 -10.68 27.30 -2.14
N SER A 73 -10.63 26.31 -3.04
CA SER A 73 -10.61 24.89 -2.63
C SER A 73 -9.34 24.50 -1.88
N ARG A 74 -8.22 25.19 -2.12
CA ARG A 74 -6.98 24.95 -1.37
C ARG A 74 -7.13 25.40 0.07
N ARG A 75 -7.61 26.63 0.31
CA ARG A 75 -7.94 27.13 1.65
C ARG A 75 -8.94 26.22 2.36
N ALA A 76 -9.97 25.75 1.65
CA ALA A 76 -10.93 24.80 2.20
C ALA A 76 -10.28 23.45 2.58
N ALA A 77 -9.36 22.94 1.75
CA ALA A 77 -8.62 21.71 2.07
C ALA A 77 -7.70 21.89 3.28
N ASP A 78 -7.06 23.05 3.40
CA ASP A 78 -6.20 23.40 4.53
C ASP A 78 -7.03 23.49 5.80
N HIS A 79 -8.16 24.21 5.77
CA HIS A 79 -9.11 24.29 6.90
C HIS A 79 -9.59 22.92 7.38
N VAL A 80 -10.01 22.06 6.45
CA VAL A 80 -10.41 20.68 6.75
C VAL A 80 -9.24 19.88 7.33
N ARG A 81 -8.01 20.07 6.83
CA ARG A 81 -6.82 19.35 7.28
C ARG A 81 -6.38 19.77 8.68
N GLU A 82 -6.47 21.05 8.98
CA GLU A 82 -5.94 21.67 10.20
C GLU A 82 -6.93 21.58 11.37
N TRP A 83 -8.16 21.13 11.13
CA TRP A 83 -9.16 20.97 12.17
C TRP A 83 -8.68 20.03 13.31
N PRO A 84 -8.48 20.52 14.55
CA PRO A 84 -7.76 19.78 15.58
C PRO A 84 -8.29 18.37 15.88
N PRO A 85 -9.63 18.12 15.96
CA PRO A 85 -10.15 16.79 16.21
C PRO A 85 -9.70 15.74 15.18
N VAL A 86 -9.48 16.13 13.91
CA VAL A 86 -8.98 15.17 12.91
C VAL A 86 -7.50 14.90 13.07
N LEU A 87 -6.70 15.92 13.42
CA LEU A 87 -5.28 15.76 13.66
C LEU A 87 -5.03 14.80 14.83
N GLU A 88 -5.78 14.97 15.93
CA GLU A 88 -5.68 14.08 17.09
C GLU A 88 -6.16 12.66 16.78
N ALA A 89 -7.28 12.51 16.07
CA ALA A 89 -7.76 11.19 15.66
C ALA A 89 -6.77 10.48 14.71
N MET A 90 -6.09 11.21 13.82
CA MET A 90 -5.05 10.67 12.95
C MET A 90 -3.80 10.27 13.73
N LYS A 91 -3.33 11.10 14.66
CA LYS A 91 -2.20 10.77 15.55
C LYS A 91 -2.49 9.50 16.32
N GLU A 92 -3.68 9.37 16.89
CA GLU A 92 -4.09 8.18 17.62
C GLU A 92 -4.18 6.94 16.74
N THR A 93 -4.78 7.06 15.54
CA THR A 93 -4.86 5.96 14.57
C THR A 93 -3.46 5.50 14.14
N ARG A 94 -2.53 6.44 13.92
CA ARG A 94 -1.13 6.14 13.62
C ARG A 94 -0.43 5.48 14.81
N ARG A 95 -0.64 5.96 16.02
CA ARG A 95 -0.09 5.39 17.27
C ARG A 95 -0.56 3.95 17.45
N ARG A 96 -1.87 3.69 17.34
CA ARG A 96 -2.45 2.32 17.39
C ARG A 96 -1.88 1.43 16.31
N HIS A 97 -1.69 1.94 15.10
CA HIS A 97 -1.08 1.15 14.03
C HIS A 97 0.41 0.88 14.31
N ALA A 98 1.16 1.84 14.84
CA ALA A 98 2.57 1.66 15.19
C ALA A 98 2.72 0.66 16.35
N GLN A 99 1.88 0.77 17.38
CA GLN A 99 1.82 -0.16 18.50
C GLN A 99 1.35 -1.54 18.04
N GLY A 100 0.30 -1.65 17.21
CA GLY A 100 -0.17 -2.92 16.66
C GLY A 100 0.86 -3.59 15.74
N SER A 101 1.63 -2.80 14.97
CA SER A 101 2.78 -3.30 14.19
C SER A 101 3.96 -3.75 15.06
N ARG A 102 4.11 -3.22 16.29
CA ARG A 102 5.17 -3.59 17.25
C ARG A 102 4.77 -4.76 18.17
N VAL A 103 3.49 -4.85 18.55
CA VAL A 103 2.98 -5.85 19.50
C VAL A 103 2.55 -7.15 18.82
N LEU A 104 2.28 -7.12 17.50
CA LEU A 104 1.95 -8.32 16.76
C LEU A 104 2.66 -8.31 15.40
N GLY A 105 3.66 -9.16 15.24
CA GLY A 105 4.09 -9.71 13.95
C GLY A 105 2.98 -10.53 13.27
N ARG A 106 1.70 -10.15 13.41
CA ARG A 106 0.58 -10.82 12.77
C ARG A 106 0.76 -10.68 11.26
N PRO A 107 0.93 -11.80 10.54
CA PRO A 107 1.04 -11.76 9.10
C PRO A 107 -0.19 -11.08 8.52
N ARG A 108 0.02 -10.10 7.64
CA ARG A 108 -1.08 -9.56 6.85
C ARG A 108 -1.69 -10.70 6.06
N ALA A 109 -3.02 -10.68 5.88
CA ALA A 109 -3.73 -11.74 5.16
C ALA A 109 -3.08 -11.99 3.78
N CYS A 110 -2.54 -13.19 3.60
CA CYS A 110 -2.01 -13.66 2.33
C CYS A 110 -3.18 -14.14 1.48
N CYS A 111 -3.27 -13.65 0.24
CA CYS A 111 -4.35 -14.03 -0.66
C CYS A 111 -4.05 -15.26 -1.53
N GLY A 112 -2.80 -15.72 -1.55
CA GLY A 112 -2.37 -16.85 -2.35
C GLY A 112 -2.60 -18.19 -1.66
N THR A 113 -2.82 -19.23 -2.45
CA THR A 113 -2.97 -20.61 -1.97
C THR A 113 -1.66 -21.14 -1.37
N LYS A 114 -1.70 -22.27 -0.66
CA LYS A 114 -0.49 -22.90 -0.11
C LYS A 114 0.53 -23.25 -1.20
N ALA A 115 0.07 -23.75 -2.36
CA ALA A 115 0.93 -24.03 -3.50
C ALA A 115 1.61 -22.77 -4.07
N GLN A 116 0.87 -21.65 -4.16
CA GLN A 116 1.46 -20.37 -4.59
C GLN A 116 2.47 -19.82 -3.59
N GLN A 117 2.21 -19.99 -2.29
CA GLN A 117 3.15 -19.60 -1.24
C GLN A 117 4.44 -20.44 -1.31
N ALA A 118 4.31 -21.76 -1.49
CA ALA A 118 5.45 -22.67 -1.66
C ALA A 118 6.27 -22.29 -2.92
N TYR A 119 5.60 -21.99 -4.04
CA TYR A 119 6.24 -21.53 -5.26
C TYR A 119 7.09 -20.27 -5.04
N VAL A 120 6.53 -19.23 -4.42
CA VAL A 120 7.26 -17.98 -4.16
C VAL A 120 8.41 -18.21 -3.16
N ARG A 121 8.23 -19.09 -2.18
CA ARG A 121 9.28 -19.49 -1.23
C ARG A 121 10.45 -20.20 -1.93
N ALA A 122 10.16 -21.11 -2.86
CA ALA A 122 11.18 -21.80 -3.65
C ALA A 122 11.99 -20.82 -4.51
N LEU A 123 11.32 -19.88 -5.19
CA LEU A 123 12.01 -18.81 -5.91
C LEU A 123 12.88 -17.95 -4.99
N PHE A 124 12.37 -17.57 -3.82
CA PHE A 124 13.13 -16.77 -2.86
C PHE A 124 14.40 -17.49 -2.43
N ARG A 125 14.31 -18.76 -2.02
CA ARG A 125 15.48 -19.55 -1.59
C ARG A 125 16.52 -19.67 -2.70
N TYR A 126 16.06 -20.05 -3.90
CA TYR A 126 16.94 -20.14 -5.07
C TYR A 126 17.67 -18.85 -5.37
N PHE A 127 16.97 -17.71 -5.39
CA PHE A 127 17.63 -16.43 -5.64
C PHE A 127 18.51 -16.01 -4.45
N ASN A 128 18.11 -16.29 -3.22
CA ASN A 128 18.92 -16.00 -2.04
C ASN A 128 20.27 -16.71 -2.16
N GLU A 129 20.26 -18.01 -2.45
CA GLU A 129 21.47 -18.81 -2.65
C GLU A 129 22.28 -18.32 -3.86
N THR A 130 21.66 -18.16 -5.02
CA THR A 130 22.39 -17.92 -6.28
C THR A 130 22.75 -16.46 -6.56
N ARG A 131 22.05 -15.49 -5.96
CA ARG A 131 22.20 -14.05 -6.24
C ARG A 131 22.55 -13.21 -5.02
N PHE A 132 22.27 -13.72 -3.81
CA PHE A 132 22.55 -13.03 -2.55
C PHE A 132 23.55 -13.79 -1.67
N ALA A 133 24.14 -14.88 -2.17
CA ALA A 133 25.09 -15.73 -1.43
C ALA A 133 24.54 -16.21 -0.06
N GLY A 134 23.23 -16.44 0.03
CA GLY A 134 22.56 -16.88 1.25
C GLY A 134 22.50 -15.82 2.35
N SER A 135 22.78 -14.55 2.06
CA SER A 135 22.85 -13.48 3.07
C SER A 135 21.49 -13.05 3.64
N LEU A 136 20.37 -13.37 2.97
CA LEU A 136 19.04 -13.04 3.48
C LEU A 136 18.53 -14.13 4.43
N PRO A 137 17.89 -13.78 5.56
CA PRO A 137 17.25 -14.76 6.43
C PRO A 137 16.19 -15.58 5.70
N ASP A 138 16.26 -16.90 5.88
CA ASP A 138 15.37 -17.85 5.24
C ASP A 138 13.93 -17.74 5.73
N ASP A 139 13.70 -17.20 6.91
CA ASP A 139 12.39 -17.06 7.54
C ASP A 139 11.68 -15.73 7.21
N ILE A 140 12.24 -14.89 6.31
CA ILE A 140 11.58 -13.65 5.87
C ILE A 140 10.14 -13.97 5.40
N PRO A 141 9.11 -13.35 6.02
CA PRO A 141 7.72 -13.59 5.64
C PRO A 141 7.45 -13.16 4.21
N LEU A 142 6.95 -14.08 3.38
CA LEU A 142 6.54 -13.82 1.99
C LEU A 142 5.02 -13.77 1.89
N ARG A 143 4.49 -12.77 1.18
CA ARG A 143 3.04 -12.57 1.06
C ARG A 143 2.58 -12.23 -0.34
N LEU A 144 1.52 -12.90 -0.79
CA LEU A 144 0.80 -12.52 -2.00
C LEU A 144 -0.37 -11.58 -1.68
N SER A 145 -0.51 -10.51 -2.46
CA SER A 145 -1.44 -9.41 -2.22
C SER A 145 -2.34 -9.13 -3.42
N ARG A 146 -3.66 -9.14 -3.22
CA ARG A 146 -4.66 -8.72 -4.22
C ARG A 146 -4.95 -7.20 -4.21
N ARG A 147 -4.38 -6.48 -3.23
CA ARG A 147 -4.72 -5.07 -2.92
C ARG A 147 -3.77 -4.04 -3.51
N MET A 148 -2.61 -4.46 -4.03
CA MET A 148 -1.64 -3.55 -4.63
C MET A 148 -2.20 -2.95 -5.92
N LYS A 149 -2.19 -1.62 -6.04
CA LYS A 149 -2.78 -0.87 -7.16
C LYS A 149 -1.74 -0.17 -8.04
N SER A 150 -0.69 0.33 -7.44
CA SER A 150 0.34 1.16 -8.08
C SER A 150 1.75 0.57 -7.98
N ALA A 151 1.89 -0.61 -7.39
CA ALA A 151 3.15 -1.33 -7.22
C ALA A 151 2.95 -2.83 -7.47
N LEU A 152 4.00 -3.53 -7.87
CA LEU A 152 3.98 -4.99 -8.04
C LEU A 152 4.58 -5.73 -6.84
N GLY A 153 5.35 -5.05 -6.01
CA GLY A 153 5.93 -5.57 -4.78
C GLY A 153 6.12 -4.49 -3.73
N HIS A 154 6.45 -4.91 -2.52
CA HIS A 154 7.12 -4.08 -1.53
C HIS A 154 7.89 -4.94 -0.54
N MET A 155 9.04 -4.43 -0.08
CA MET A 155 9.73 -4.87 1.13
C MET A 155 9.31 -3.96 2.30
N ARG A 156 8.99 -4.55 3.45
CA ARG A 156 8.69 -3.80 4.68
C ARG A 156 9.84 -3.93 5.69
N PRO A 157 10.63 -2.87 5.88
CA PRO A 157 11.65 -2.86 6.93
C PRO A 157 10.99 -2.81 8.30
N ALA A 158 11.64 -3.40 9.30
CA ALA A 158 11.29 -3.31 10.69
C ALA A 158 12.53 -3.35 11.59
N GLY A 159 12.34 -2.88 12.82
CA GLY A 159 13.45 -2.62 13.72
C GLY A 159 13.97 -1.20 13.55
N ASP A 160 13.93 -0.47 14.64
CA ASP A 160 14.77 0.69 14.92
C ASP A 160 15.01 0.72 16.43
N GLY A 161 16.28 0.82 16.85
CA GLY A 161 16.69 0.72 18.26
C GLY A 161 17.33 -0.64 18.65
N ASN A 162 17.29 -0.98 19.95
CA ASN A 162 18.05 -2.08 20.57
C ASN A 162 17.79 -3.51 20.01
N ALA A 163 16.73 -3.73 19.26
CA ALA A 163 16.34 -5.06 18.76
C ALA A 163 17.00 -5.48 17.43
N GLY A 164 17.83 -4.61 16.83
CA GLY A 164 18.44 -4.87 15.53
C GLY A 164 17.50 -4.65 14.33
N ARG A 165 18.07 -4.63 13.13
CA ARG A 165 17.35 -4.45 11.86
C ARG A 165 16.85 -5.80 11.35
N PHE A 166 15.59 -5.88 10.92
CA PHE A 166 15.04 -7.09 10.32
C PHE A 166 13.96 -6.78 9.27
N VAL A 167 13.71 -7.71 8.35
CA VAL A 167 12.69 -7.55 7.31
C VAL A 167 11.39 -8.19 7.78
N ALA A 168 10.34 -7.39 7.93
CA ALA A 168 9.08 -7.89 8.48
C ALA A 168 8.12 -8.46 7.43
N GLU A 169 8.30 -8.16 6.15
CA GLU A 169 7.72 -8.93 5.04
C GLU A 169 8.33 -8.51 3.69
N ILE A 170 8.33 -9.44 2.74
CA ILE A 170 8.34 -9.14 1.31
C ILE A 170 6.96 -9.52 0.77
N ALA A 171 6.30 -8.58 0.09
CA ALA A 171 4.99 -8.79 -0.49
C ALA A 171 5.01 -8.60 -2.00
N LEU A 172 4.27 -9.44 -2.73
CA LEU A 172 4.12 -9.38 -4.18
C LEU A 172 2.64 -9.27 -4.57
N ASN A 173 2.37 -8.63 -5.69
CA ASN A 173 1.05 -8.59 -6.30
C ASN A 173 0.72 -9.98 -6.88
N ILE A 174 -0.44 -10.52 -6.53
CA ILE A 174 -0.90 -11.84 -7.00
C ILE A 174 -0.99 -11.92 -8.54
N ASP A 175 -1.21 -10.78 -9.22
CA ASP A 175 -1.30 -10.74 -10.67
C ASP A 175 0.03 -11.09 -11.36
N LEU A 176 1.18 -11.04 -10.65
CA LEU A 176 2.46 -11.54 -11.15
C LEU A 176 2.44 -13.05 -11.45
N LEU A 177 1.47 -13.80 -10.91
CA LEU A 177 1.30 -15.23 -11.20
C LEU A 177 0.51 -15.47 -12.50
N LEU A 178 -0.07 -14.45 -13.14
CA LEU A 178 -0.78 -14.61 -14.41
C LEU A 178 0.17 -15.01 -15.55
N PRO A 179 -0.34 -15.70 -16.59
CA PRO A 179 0.42 -15.95 -17.82
C PRO A 179 0.93 -14.64 -18.42
N GLY A 180 2.16 -14.64 -18.94
CA GLY A 180 2.79 -13.46 -19.56
C GLY A 180 3.57 -12.55 -18.61
N ASN A 181 3.50 -12.75 -17.29
CA ASN A 181 4.22 -11.91 -16.30
C ASN A 181 5.49 -12.59 -15.74
N ALA A 182 6.11 -13.50 -16.49
CA ALA A 182 7.22 -14.32 -15.96
C ALA A 182 8.47 -13.48 -15.64
N ALA A 183 8.88 -12.61 -16.56
CA ALA A 183 10.05 -11.76 -16.36
C ALA A 183 9.80 -10.73 -15.25
N GLU A 184 8.62 -10.10 -15.24
CA GLU A 184 8.23 -9.09 -14.26
C GLU A 184 8.12 -9.68 -12.85
N ARG A 185 7.69 -10.95 -12.74
CA ARG A 185 7.65 -11.66 -11.46
C ARG A 185 9.05 -11.84 -10.88
N ILE A 186 10.01 -12.27 -11.70
CA ILE A 186 11.40 -12.47 -11.28
C ILE A 186 12.03 -11.13 -10.92
N ASP A 187 11.93 -10.15 -11.81
CA ASP A 187 12.49 -8.81 -11.61
C ASP A 187 11.93 -8.14 -10.35
N THR A 188 10.61 -8.21 -10.13
CA THR A 188 9.98 -7.66 -8.92
C THR A 188 10.46 -8.37 -7.66
N LEU A 189 10.55 -9.72 -7.66
CA LEU A 189 11.03 -10.45 -6.47
C LEU A 189 12.47 -10.08 -6.14
N LEU A 190 13.37 -10.07 -7.13
CA LEU A 190 14.76 -9.67 -6.96
C LEU A 190 14.89 -8.21 -6.49
N HIS A 191 14.05 -7.31 -7.00
CA HIS A 191 13.99 -5.91 -6.58
C HIS A 191 13.66 -5.77 -5.08
N GLU A 192 12.62 -6.48 -4.61
CA GLU A 192 12.28 -6.45 -3.19
C GLU A 192 13.31 -7.17 -2.30
N MET A 193 13.99 -8.20 -2.81
CA MET A 193 15.11 -8.85 -2.13
C MET A 193 16.34 -7.94 -2.07
N ALA A 194 16.61 -7.14 -3.10
CA ALA A 194 17.67 -6.12 -3.09
C ALA A 194 17.38 -5.02 -2.05
N HIS A 195 16.12 -4.63 -1.89
CA HIS A 195 15.71 -3.79 -0.77
C HIS A 195 15.98 -4.44 0.58
N ALA A 196 15.65 -5.73 0.73
CA ALA A 196 15.91 -6.48 1.96
C ALA A 196 17.41 -6.52 2.30
N ALA A 197 18.26 -6.85 1.33
CA ALA A 197 19.71 -6.91 1.50
C ALA A 197 20.29 -5.55 1.93
N ASP A 198 19.97 -4.49 1.18
CA ASP A 198 20.44 -3.14 1.50
C ASP A 198 19.96 -2.67 2.86
N TYR A 199 18.71 -2.95 3.24
CA TYR A 199 18.20 -2.56 4.56
C TYR A 199 18.90 -3.30 5.70
N LEU A 200 19.16 -4.60 5.56
CA LEU A 200 19.86 -5.38 6.58
C LEU A 200 21.31 -4.91 6.73
N GLU A 201 22.00 -4.64 5.62
CA GLU A 201 23.40 -4.19 5.59
C GLU A 201 23.54 -2.72 6.03
N SER A 202 22.90 -1.80 5.33
CA SER A 202 23.13 -0.35 5.49
C SER A 202 22.03 0.36 6.30
N GLY A 203 20.85 -0.23 6.43
CA GLY A 203 19.69 0.41 7.05
C GLY A 203 18.93 1.36 6.11
N HIS A 204 19.37 1.50 4.86
CA HIS A 204 18.69 2.31 3.86
C HIS A 204 17.39 1.65 3.38
N ARG A 205 16.43 2.48 2.99
CA ARG A 205 15.06 2.05 2.63
C ARG A 205 14.64 2.42 1.21
N GLY A 206 15.50 3.10 0.46
CA GLY A 206 15.20 3.64 -0.86
C GLY A 206 16.25 3.26 -1.89
N HIS A 207 16.10 3.76 -3.11
CA HIS A 207 16.90 3.40 -4.29
C HIS A 207 18.22 4.18 -4.39
N GLY A 208 18.94 4.31 -3.27
CA GLY A 208 20.23 4.98 -3.16
C GLY A 208 21.37 4.22 -3.85
N SER A 209 22.60 4.70 -3.71
CA SER A 209 23.78 4.07 -4.32
C SER A 209 24.00 2.62 -3.86
N SER A 210 23.85 2.34 -2.57
CA SER A 210 23.98 0.99 -1.99
C SER A 210 22.93 0.03 -2.55
N TRP A 211 21.66 0.46 -2.60
CA TRP A 211 20.60 -0.31 -3.24
C TRP A 211 20.85 -0.57 -4.73
N ARG A 212 21.30 0.44 -5.49
CA ARG A 212 21.60 0.27 -6.93
C ARG A 212 22.71 -0.75 -7.18
N ARG A 213 23.70 -0.80 -6.28
CA ARG A 213 24.74 -1.84 -6.31
C ARG A 213 24.12 -3.23 -6.14
N TRP A 214 23.25 -3.41 -5.15
CA TRP A 214 22.51 -4.67 -4.99
C TRP A 214 21.68 -5.02 -6.22
N ALA A 215 20.96 -4.05 -6.79
CA ALA A 215 20.16 -4.26 -8.00
C ALA A 215 21.01 -4.76 -9.18
N GLN A 216 22.20 -4.17 -9.37
CA GLN A 216 23.16 -4.60 -10.38
C GLN A 216 23.69 -6.02 -10.13
N ILE A 217 24.08 -6.34 -8.89
CA ILE A 217 24.60 -7.66 -8.51
C ILE A 217 23.56 -8.74 -8.80
N VAL A 218 22.32 -8.52 -8.39
CA VAL A 218 21.28 -9.55 -8.45
C VAL A 218 20.64 -9.64 -9.84
N GLY A 219 20.86 -8.61 -10.67
CA GLY A 219 20.37 -8.52 -12.04
C GLY A 219 18.92 -8.06 -12.14
N CYS A 220 18.44 -7.26 -11.19
CA CYS A 220 17.14 -6.60 -11.31
C CYS A 220 17.29 -5.16 -11.78
N ARG A 221 16.21 -4.59 -12.32
CA ARG A 221 16.23 -3.23 -12.84
C ARG A 221 16.35 -2.19 -11.72
N PRO A 222 17.25 -1.19 -11.86
CA PRO A 222 17.48 -0.18 -10.84
C PRO A 222 16.48 0.98 -10.88
N THR A 223 15.22 0.72 -11.28
CA THR A 223 14.19 1.74 -11.47
C THR A 223 12.91 1.37 -10.73
N THR A 224 12.13 2.39 -10.36
CA THR A 224 10.80 2.23 -9.75
C THR A 224 9.68 2.10 -10.80
N LEU A 225 9.95 2.48 -12.05
CA LEU A 225 8.99 2.48 -13.14
C LEU A 225 9.10 1.19 -13.96
N TYR A 226 7.97 0.48 -14.08
CA TYR A 226 7.82 -0.64 -14.99
C TYR A 226 7.48 -0.09 -16.39
N ASP A 227 8.39 -0.24 -17.35
CA ASP A 227 8.17 0.08 -18.76
C ASP A 227 7.57 -1.10 -19.55
N ARG A 228 7.61 -2.31 -18.97
CA ARG A 228 7.02 -3.51 -19.56
C ARG A 228 5.55 -3.67 -19.17
N PRO A 229 4.68 -4.06 -20.13
CA PRO A 229 3.27 -4.26 -19.86
C PRO A 229 3.05 -5.47 -18.95
N VAL A 230 2.61 -5.19 -17.72
CA VAL A 230 2.19 -6.24 -16.77
C VAL A 230 0.71 -6.54 -17.02
N ARG A 231 0.36 -7.82 -17.14
CA ARG A 231 -1.03 -8.24 -17.26
C ARG A 231 -1.69 -8.20 -15.89
N PHE A 232 -2.83 -7.54 -15.82
CA PHE A 232 -3.68 -7.50 -14.62
C PHE A 232 -4.99 -8.23 -14.91
N ARG A 233 -5.58 -8.83 -13.87
CA ARG A 233 -6.95 -9.34 -13.95
C ARG A 233 -7.93 -8.19 -14.17
N LYS A 234 -8.95 -8.44 -15.01
CA LYS A 234 -10.01 -7.46 -15.29
C LYS A 234 -10.86 -7.18 -14.05
N ASP A 235 -11.31 -8.23 -13.37
CA ASP A 235 -11.99 -8.13 -12.07
C ASP A 235 -11.01 -8.37 -10.93
N ARG A 236 -10.88 -7.38 -10.03
CA ARG A 236 -10.01 -7.45 -8.85
C ARG A 236 -10.54 -8.36 -7.75
N ARG A 237 -11.77 -8.89 -7.88
CA ARG A 237 -12.32 -9.92 -6.99
C ARG A 237 -12.02 -11.32 -7.51
N ALA A 238 -11.71 -11.47 -8.81
CA ALA A 238 -11.37 -12.75 -9.41
C ALA A 238 -10.20 -13.41 -8.68
N ILE A 239 -10.34 -14.71 -8.43
CA ILE A 239 -9.32 -15.54 -7.80
C ILE A 239 -8.24 -15.85 -8.85
N VAL A 240 -6.99 -15.80 -8.43
CA VAL A 240 -5.86 -16.26 -9.23
C VAL A 240 -5.42 -17.59 -8.65
N GLU A 241 -5.67 -18.68 -9.36
CA GLU A 241 -5.34 -20.05 -8.91
C GLU A 241 -4.02 -20.55 -9.48
N ARG A 242 -3.54 -19.92 -10.56
CA ARG A 242 -2.33 -20.33 -11.26
C ARG A 242 -1.13 -20.39 -10.33
N VAL A 243 -0.43 -21.53 -10.38
CA VAL A 243 0.94 -21.70 -9.91
C VAL A 243 1.80 -21.82 -11.16
N PRO A 244 2.70 -20.85 -11.44
CA PRO A 244 3.60 -20.98 -12.58
C PRO A 244 4.57 -22.16 -12.38
N PRO A 245 5.13 -22.74 -13.45
CA PRO A 245 6.22 -23.69 -13.30
C PRO A 245 7.42 -22.99 -12.63
N LEU A 246 8.17 -23.74 -11.83
CA LEU A 246 9.46 -23.29 -11.31
C LEU A 246 10.44 -23.12 -12.48
N PRO A 247 11.45 -22.24 -12.40
CA PRO A 247 12.58 -22.23 -13.32
C PRO A 247 13.18 -23.63 -13.48
N GLU A 248 13.68 -23.99 -14.67
CA GLU A 248 14.23 -25.34 -14.93
C GLU A 248 15.22 -25.85 -13.85
N PRO A 249 16.14 -25.04 -13.31
CA PRO A 249 17.05 -25.48 -12.25
C PRO A 249 16.36 -25.97 -10.96
N LEU A 250 15.09 -25.60 -10.76
CA LEU A 250 14.27 -25.96 -9.61
C LEU A 250 13.20 -27.02 -9.92
N GLN A 251 13.07 -27.46 -11.17
CA GLN A 251 12.10 -28.51 -11.54
C GLN A 251 12.64 -29.92 -11.28
N ALA A 252 13.95 -30.07 -11.09
CA ALA A 252 14.64 -31.36 -10.89
C ALA A 252 14.96 -31.67 -9.41
N LEU A 253 14.46 -30.84 -8.47
CA LEU A 253 14.57 -31.01 -7.01
C LEU A 253 13.24 -31.52 -6.44
#